data_AF-S8CV89-F1
#
_entry.id   AF-S8CV89-F1
#
_cell.length_a   1.000
_cell.length_b   1.000
_cell.length_c   1.000
_cell.angle_alpha   90.00
_cell.angle_beta   90.00
_cell.angle_gamma   90.00
#
_symmetry.space_group_name_H-M   'P 1'
#
loop_
_entity.id
_entity.type
_entity.pdbx_description
1 polymer ?
#
loop_
_entity_poly.entity_id
_entity_poly.type
_entity_poly.pdbx_seq_one_letter_code
_entity_poly.pdbx_strand_id
1 'polypeptide(L)'
;MAVDFILSSPLGPPACEKDAKALQFIEEMTRSTDAVQEQVLAQILARNAQTEYLRSFNLDGATDRDTFKSKVPMVTYEDIQPLIQRIANGDRSSILSAHPISEFLTSSGTSAGERKLMPTIREELDRRQLLYSLLQPVMNLYVKGLDKGKGLYFLFVKSETRTPGGLLARPVLTSYYKSDHFKTRPYDPYNVYTSPNEAILCLDSFQSMYTQMLCGLYERELVLRVGAVFASGLLRAIRFLQLNWPQLVQDIRTGTLNAKITDSSIRECMGRILRPDPDLADFIVRECSEDKWERIITRIWPNTKYLDVIVTGAMAQYIPTLDYYSGG
;
A
#
# COMPACT_ATOMS: atom_id res chain seq x y z
N MET A 1 -10.63 -37.96 -17.08
CA MET A 1 -11.77 -37.76 -16.18
C MET A 1 -11.43 -36.59 -15.29
N ALA A 2 -11.94 -35.41 -15.63
CA ALA A 2 -11.75 -34.20 -14.85
C ALA A 2 -12.65 -34.30 -13.62
N VAL A 3 -12.06 -34.29 -12.43
CA VAL A 3 -12.82 -34.25 -11.19
C VAL A 3 -13.09 -32.78 -10.91
N ASP A 4 -14.31 -32.34 -11.24
CA ASP A 4 -14.87 -31.06 -10.81
C ASP A 4 -14.97 -31.07 -9.28
N PHE A 5 -13.93 -30.56 -8.62
CA PHE A 5 -14.04 -30.15 -7.22
C PHE A 5 -14.77 -28.81 -7.18
N ILE A 6 -16.10 -28.85 -7.19
CA ILE A 6 -16.92 -27.75 -6.70
C ILE A 6 -16.65 -27.67 -5.20
N LEU A 7 -15.67 -26.85 -4.82
CA LEU A 7 -15.43 -26.46 -3.45
C LEU A 7 -16.70 -25.75 -2.95
N SER A 8 -17.50 -26.44 -2.13
CA SER A 8 -18.58 -25.82 -1.37
C SER A 8 -17.94 -24.97 -0.26
N SER A 9 -17.38 -23.84 -0.64
CA SER A 9 -17.00 -22.81 0.33
C SER A 9 -18.27 -22.19 0.91
N PRO A 10 -18.37 -21.95 2.22
CA PRO A 10 -19.46 -21.17 2.80
C PRO A 10 -19.43 -19.70 2.35
N LEU A 11 -18.38 -19.29 1.62
CA LEU A 11 -18.22 -17.99 1.00
C LEU A 11 -18.78 -18.03 -0.43
N GLY A 12 -19.47 -16.96 -0.86
CA GLY A 12 -20.14 -16.92 -2.17
C GLY A 12 -19.20 -17.19 -3.35
N PRO A 13 -19.72 -17.49 -4.55
CA PRO A 13 -18.87 -17.86 -5.69
C PRO A 13 -17.89 -16.71 -6.07
N PRO A 14 -16.71 -17.05 -6.63
CA PRO A 14 -15.78 -16.06 -7.17
C PRO A 14 -16.47 -15.16 -8.20
N ALA A 15 -16.12 -13.87 -8.23
CA ALA A 15 -16.76 -12.92 -9.14
C ALA A 15 -16.32 -13.09 -10.60
N CYS A 16 -15.12 -13.63 -10.85
CA CYS A 16 -14.59 -13.92 -12.18
C CYS A 16 -13.46 -14.98 -12.12
N GLU A 17 -12.93 -15.41 -13.27
CA GLU A 17 -11.84 -16.40 -13.36
C GLU A 17 -10.56 -15.96 -12.64
N LYS A 18 -10.22 -14.66 -12.71
CA LYS A 18 -9.06 -14.09 -12.00
C LYS A 18 -9.22 -14.25 -10.49
N ASP A 19 -10.41 -13.97 -9.97
CA ASP A 19 -10.72 -14.15 -8.54
C ASP A 19 -10.68 -15.64 -8.16
N ALA A 20 -11.21 -16.53 -9.01
CA ALA A 20 -11.18 -17.97 -8.77
C ALA A 20 -9.73 -18.49 -8.64
N LYS A 21 -8.82 -18.07 -9.53
CA LYS A 21 -7.40 -18.43 -9.46
C LYS A 21 -6.72 -17.91 -8.19
N ALA A 22 -7.01 -16.67 -7.79
CA ALA A 22 -6.45 -16.08 -6.58
C ALA A 22 -6.93 -16.79 -5.30
N LEU A 23 -8.22 -17.13 -5.24
CA LEU A 23 -8.81 -17.85 -4.11
C LEU A 23 -8.32 -19.30 -4.05
N GLN A 24 -8.20 -19.97 -5.20
CA GLN A 24 -7.60 -21.31 -5.28
C GLN A 24 -6.14 -21.29 -4.80
N PHE A 25 -5.36 -20.27 -5.20
CA PHE A 25 -3.99 -20.11 -4.69
C PHE A 25 -3.95 -19.99 -3.17
N ILE A 26 -4.85 -19.21 -2.55
CA ILE A 26 -4.96 -19.13 -1.08
C ILE A 26 -5.24 -20.51 -0.47
N GLU A 27 -6.22 -21.23 -1.01
CA GLU A 27 -6.59 -22.57 -0.53
C GLU A 27 -5.41 -23.55 -0.64
N GLU A 28 -4.72 -23.59 -1.77
CA GLU A 28 -3.56 -24.45 -1.98
C GLU A 28 -2.42 -24.14 -1.01
N MET A 29 -2.10 -22.86 -0.80
CA MET A 29 -1.04 -22.45 0.12
C MET A 29 -1.39 -22.73 1.59
N THR A 30 -2.66 -22.62 1.97
CA THR A 30 -3.12 -22.81 3.36
C THR A 30 -3.39 -24.28 3.71
N ARG A 31 -3.76 -25.13 2.75
CA ARG A 31 -3.89 -26.58 2.97
C ARG A 31 -2.56 -27.30 3.14
N SER A 32 -1.51 -26.80 2.49
CA SER A 32 -0.19 -27.45 2.45
C SER A 32 0.90 -26.60 3.12
N THR A 33 0.56 -25.85 4.17
CA THR A 33 1.43 -24.82 4.74
C THR A 33 2.81 -25.32 5.17
N ASP A 34 2.92 -26.49 5.81
CA ASP A 34 4.21 -27.02 6.26
C ASP A 34 5.13 -27.36 5.07
N ALA A 35 4.59 -28.04 4.05
CA ALA A 35 5.32 -28.35 2.82
C ALA A 35 5.74 -27.08 2.04
N VAL A 36 4.85 -26.07 1.97
CA VAL A 36 5.18 -24.77 1.35
C VAL A 36 6.31 -24.08 2.12
N GLN A 37 6.27 -24.08 3.46
CA GLN A 37 7.34 -23.50 4.29
C GLN A 37 8.68 -24.22 4.12
N GLU A 38 8.66 -25.55 4.06
CA GLU A 38 9.86 -26.36 3.80
C GLU A 38 10.46 -26.02 2.42
N GLN A 39 9.63 -25.96 1.38
CA GLN A 39 10.06 -25.59 0.03
C GLN A 39 10.62 -24.17 -0.03
N VAL A 40 9.97 -23.20 0.61
CA VAL A 40 10.43 -21.80 0.65
C VAL A 40 11.79 -21.71 1.34
N LEU A 41 11.97 -22.37 2.50
CA LEU A 41 13.26 -22.39 3.20
C LEU A 41 14.34 -23.03 2.33
N ALA A 42 14.06 -24.19 1.74
CA ALA A 42 15.02 -24.89 0.88
C ALA A 42 15.45 -24.03 -0.32
N GLN A 43 14.52 -23.31 -0.96
CA GLN A 43 14.82 -22.39 -2.05
C GLN A 43 15.69 -21.21 -1.61
N ILE A 44 15.42 -20.62 -0.44
CA ILE A 44 16.21 -19.52 0.12
C ILE A 44 17.63 -20.00 0.42
N LEU A 45 17.77 -21.15 1.09
CA LEU A 45 19.07 -21.71 1.46
C LEU A 45 19.88 -22.14 0.23
N ALA A 46 19.27 -22.85 -0.72
CA ALA A 46 19.93 -23.28 -1.95
C ALA A 46 20.47 -22.08 -2.74
N ARG A 47 19.66 -21.03 -2.88
CA ARG A 47 20.03 -19.80 -3.58
C ARG A 47 21.19 -19.07 -2.88
N ASN A 48 21.14 -18.99 -1.55
CA ASN A 48 22.07 -18.18 -0.77
C ASN A 48 23.24 -18.99 -0.17
N ALA A 49 23.40 -20.26 -0.54
CA ALA A 49 24.34 -21.18 0.09
C ALA A 49 25.79 -20.66 0.11
N GLN A 50 26.18 -19.90 -0.92
CA GLN A 50 27.51 -19.33 -1.08
C GLN A 50 27.64 -17.88 -0.58
N THR A 51 26.62 -17.36 0.11
CA THR A 51 26.72 -16.02 0.72
C THR A 51 27.66 -16.02 1.91
N GLU A 52 28.27 -14.87 2.20
CA GLU A 52 29.17 -14.73 3.35
C GLU A 52 28.48 -15.11 4.66
N TYR A 53 27.23 -14.67 4.84
CA TYR A 53 26.46 -14.92 6.06
C TYR A 53 26.15 -16.41 6.26
N LEU A 54 25.73 -17.15 5.24
CA LEU A 54 25.44 -18.58 5.41
C LEU A 54 26.73 -19.42 5.51
N ARG A 55 27.82 -19.00 4.87
CA ARG A 55 29.12 -19.67 4.99
C ARG A 55 29.70 -19.57 6.40
N SER A 56 29.47 -18.48 7.14
CA SER A 56 29.99 -18.35 8.51
C SER A 56 29.39 -19.36 9.50
N PHE A 57 28.23 -19.97 9.18
CA PHE A 57 27.59 -21.00 9.99
C PHE A 57 27.88 -22.43 9.52
N ASN A 58 28.76 -22.62 8.52
CA ASN A 58 29.14 -23.94 8.00
C ASN A 58 27.92 -24.81 7.66
N LEU A 59 26.94 -24.25 6.94
CA LEU A 59 25.78 -25.01 6.47
C LEU A 59 26.14 -26.05 5.40
N ASP A 60 27.29 -25.92 4.74
CA ASP A 60 27.82 -26.85 3.73
C ASP A 60 26.83 -27.20 2.61
N GLY A 61 25.97 -26.24 2.25
CA GLY A 61 24.95 -26.41 1.22
C GLY A 61 23.69 -27.14 1.69
N ALA A 62 23.55 -27.45 2.97
CA ALA A 62 22.33 -28.01 3.54
C ALA A 62 21.15 -27.05 3.35
N THR A 63 20.00 -27.63 2.96
CA THR A 63 18.76 -26.91 2.69
C THR A 63 17.60 -27.36 3.57
N ASP A 64 17.84 -28.32 4.47
CA ASP A 64 16.83 -28.85 5.37
C ASP A 64 16.65 -27.98 6.63
N ARG A 65 15.44 -28.08 7.20
CA ARG A 65 14.99 -27.28 8.33
C ARG A 65 15.78 -27.55 9.61
N ASP A 66 16.17 -28.79 9.86
CA ASP A 66 16.80 -29.19 11.13
C ASP A 66 18.25 -28.71 11.20
N THR A 67 19.00 -28.87 10.11
CA THR A 67 20.35 -28.32 9.98
C THR A 67 20.31 -26.79 10.08
N PHE A 68 19.36 -26.13 9.40
CA PHE A 68 19.21 -24.67 9.50
C PHE A 68 18.97 -24.21 10.94
N LYS A 69 18.00 -24.81 11.63
CA LYS A 69 17.68 -24.46 13.03
C LYS A 69 18.83 -24.72 14.01
N SER A 70 19.63 -25.76 13.78
CA SER A 70 20.73 -26.12 14.68
C SER A 70 21.97 -25.23 14.50
N LYS A 71 22.18 -24.65 13.31
CA LYS A 71 23.40 -23.90 12.97
C LYS A 71 23.21 -22.39 12.88
N VAL A 72 22.06 -21.92 12.36
CA VAL A 72 21.83 -20.49 12.13
C VAL A 72 21.12 -19.87 13.35
N PRO A 73 21.72 -18.88 14.03
CA PRO A 73 21.15 -18.29 15.22
C PRO A 73 19.94 -17.40 14.90
N MET A 74 19.05 -17.27 15.87
CA MET A 74 18.06 -16.19 15.87
C MET A 74 18.78 -14.87 16.11
N VAL A 75 18.52 -13.88 15.25
CA VAL A 75 19.20 -12.57 15.26
C VAL A 75 18.23 -11.41 15.37
N THR A 76 18.72 -10.30 15.91
CA THR A 76 18.10 -8.98 15.89
C THR A 76 18.70 -8.12 14.76
N TYR A 77 18.20 -6.90 14.59
CA TYR A 77 18.75 -5.98 13.58
C TYR A 77 20.20 -5.61 13.91
N GLU A 78 20.49 -5.41 15.19
CA GLU A 78 21.77 -5.00 15.72
C GLU A 78 22.86 -6.05 15.43
N ASP A 79 22.52 -7.34 15.47
CA ASP A 79 23.45 -8.45 15.16
C ASP A 79 23.91 -8.45 13.69
N ILE A 80 23.03 -8.05 12.76
CA ILE A 80 23.31 -8.03 11.31
C ILE A 80 23.63 -6.62 10.77
N GLN A 81 23.56 -5.60 11.62
CA GLN A 81 23.83 -4.21 11.25
C GLN A 81 25.22 -4.03 10.60
N PRO A 82 26.31 -4.69 11.06
CA PRO A 82 27.61 -4.55 10.40
C PRO A 82 27.60 -4.98 8.92
N LEU A 83 26.85 -6.05 8.60
CA LEU A 83 26.71 -6.55 7.23
C LEU A 83 25.88 -5.59 6.38
N ILE A 84 24.79 -5.07 6.94
CA ILE A 84 23.94 -4.05 6.30
C ILE A 84 24.77 -2.79 5.99
N GLN A 85 25.61 -2.34 6.92
CA GLN A 85 26.44 -1.15 6.73
C GLN A 85 27.48 -1.33 5.62
N ARG A 86 28.08 -2.52 5.48
CA ARG A 86 28.99 -2.83 4.36
C ARG A 86 28.28 -2.69 3.02
N ILE A 87 27.07 -3.27 2.89
CA ILE A 87 26.26 -3.15 1.67
C ILE A 87 25.89 -1.69 1.40
N ALA A 88 25.45 -0.98 2.43
CA ALA A 88 25.11 0.44 2.36
C ALA A 88 26.29 1.31 1.92
N ASN A 89 27.51 0.96 2.35
CA ASN A 89 28.76 1.65 1.99
C ASN A 89 29.32 1.30 0.62
N GLY A 90 28.70 0.35 -0.11
CA GLY A 90 29.10 0.04 -1.48
C GLY A 90 29.64 -1.36 -1.71
N ASP A 91 29.73 -2.21 -0.68
CA ASP A 91 30.08 -3.62 -0.89
C ASP A 91 28.96 -4.29 -1.72
N ARG A 92 29.35 -4.92 -2.82
CA ARG A 92 28.46 -5.62 -3.78
C ARG A 92 28.72 -7.12 -3.82
N SER A 93 29.60 -7.63 -2.97
CA SER A 93 29.77 -9.07 -2.79
C SER A 93 28.49 -9.70 -2.22
N SER A 94 28.32 -11.01 -2.41
CA SER A 94 27.16 -11.75 -1.92
C SER A 94 27.20 -11.94 -0.40
N ILE A 95 26.93 -10.87 0.36
CA ILE A 95 27.00 -10.90 1.84
C ILE A 95 25.78 -11.63 2.42
N LEU A 96 24.58 -11.11 2.16
CA LEU A 96 23.30 -11.64 2.69
C LEU A 96 22.47 -12.39 1.66
N SER A 97 22.71 -12.13 0.37
CA SER A 97 21.91 -12.67 -0.73
C SER A 97 22.81 -12.90 -1.96
N ALA A 98 22.55 -13.97 -2.69
CA ALA A 98 23.17 -14.19 -3.99
C ALA A 98 22.64 -13.22 -5.06
N HIS A 99 21.38 -12.79 -4.93
CA HIS A 99 20.84 -11.71 -5.75
C HIS A 99 21.33 -10.35 -5.24
N PRO A 100 21.69 -9.41 -6.14
CA PRO A 100 22.09 -8.07 -5.74
C PRO A 100 20.98 -7.35 -4.94
N ILE A 101 21.38 -6.68 -3.86
CA ILE A 101 20.47 -5.81 -3.11
C ILE A 101 20.12 -4.61 -4.00
N SER A 102 18.83 -4.44 -4.28
CA SER A 102 18.34 -3.39 -5.19
C SER A 102 18.12 -2.06 -4.49
N GLU A 103 17.68 -2.10 -3.24
CA GLU A 103 17.45 -0.94 -2.37
C GLU A 103 17.34 -1.37 -0.90
N PHE A 104 17.29 -0.38 0.00
CA PHE A 104 16.94 -0.57 1.40
C PHE A 104 15.54 -0.04 1.69
N LEU A 105 14.70 -0.90 2.24
CA LEU A 105 13.39 -0.53 2.75
C LEU A 105 13.55 0.00 4.17
N THR A 106 13.24 1.27 4.39
CA THR A 106 13.37 1.89 5.71
C THR A 106 12.17 1.55 6.60
N SER A 107 12.44 0.84 7.69
CA SER A 107 11.42 0.53 8.69
C SER A 107 10.93 1.79 9.42
N SER A 108 9.75 1.72 10.03
CA SER A 108 9.32 2.70 11.04
C SER A 108 9.99 2.47 12.39
N GLY A 109 10.47 1.25 12.65
CA GLY A 109 11.31 0.95 13.81
C GLY A 109 12.71 1.56 13.65
N THR A 110 13.24 2.10 14.74
CA THR A 110 14.54 2.76 14.77
C THR A 110 15.57 1.98 15.57
N SER A 111 16.85 2.23 15.27
CA SER A 111 18.01 1.82 16.07
C SER A 111 18.94 3.01 16.17
N ALA A 112 19.34 3.37 17.39
CA ALA A 112 20.13 4.58 17.67
C ALA A 112 19.54 5.88 17.05
N GLY A 113 18.21 6.00 17.00
CA GLY A 113 17.50 7.16 16.45
C GLY A 113 17.29 7.13 14.92
N GLU A 114 17.98 6.25 14.20
CA GLU A 114 17.88 6.12 12.75
C GLU A 114 16.95 4.98 12.33
N ARG A 115 16.31 5.10 11.16
CA ARG A 115 15.44 4.04 10.62
C ARG A 115 16.25 2.80 10.27
N LYS A 116 15.75 1.61 10.64
CA LYS A 116 16.38 0.33 10.26
C LYS A 116 16.33 0.12 8.75
N LEU A 117 17.48 -0.20 8.14
CA LEU A 117 17.64 -0.45 6.71
C LEU A 117 17.43 -1.93 6.40
N MET A 118 16.30 -2.29 5.79
CA MET A 118 16.00 -3.68 5.43
C MET A 118 16.40 -3.93 3.97
N PRO A 119 17.44 -4.74 3.68
CA PRO A 119 17.84 -5.02 2.30
C PRO A 119 16.72 -5.77 1.58
N THR A 120 16.42 -5.38 0.34
CA THR A 120 15.49 -6.11 -0.53
C THR A 120 16.14 -6.39 -1.88
N ILE A 121 15.68 -7.46 -2.53
CA ILE A 121 16.03 -7.78 -3.92
C ILE A 121 14.84 -7.48 -4.84
N ARG A 122 15.10 -7.42 -6.15
CA ARG A 122 14.08 -7.04 -7.15
C ARG A 122 12.88 -7.99 -7.18
N GLU A 123 13.11 -9.30 -7.06
CA GLU A 123 12.06 -10.35 -7.04
C GLU A 123 11.04 -10.15 -5.90
N GLU A 124 11.42 -9.51 -4.80
CA GLU A 124 10.49 -9.28 -3.67
C GLU A 124 9.36 -8.30 -4.04
N LEU A 125 9.51 -7.49 -5.10
CA LEU A 125 8.40 -6.70 -5.63
C LEU A 125 7.30 -7.58 -6.22
N ASP A 126 7.66 -8.68 -6.89
CA ASP A 126 6.69 -9.61 -7.47
C ASP A 126 5.91 -10.35 -6.39
N ARG A 127 6.58 -10.74 -5.29
CA ARG A 127 5.92 -11.36 -4.12
C ARG A 127 4.95 -10.40 -3.44
N ARG A 128 5.31 -9.12 -3.31
CA ARG A 128 4.41 -8.07 -2.79
C ARG A 128 3.21 -7.85 -3.71
N GLN A 129 3.44 -7.80 -5.02
CA GLN A 129 2.36 -7.67 -5.99
C GLN A 129 1.41 -8.86 -5.95
N LEU A 130 1.95 -10.08 -5.81
CA LEU A 130 1.13 -11.28 -5.63
C LEU A 130 0.23 -11.12 -4.40
N LEU A 131 0.77 -10.75 -3.24
CA LEU A 131 -0.04 -10.52 -2.04
C LEU A 131 -1.13 -9.46 -2.26
N TYR A 132 -0.82 -8.32 -2.87
CA TYR A 132 -1.82 -7.28 -3.17
C TYR A 132 -2.91 -7.79 -4.12
N SER A 133 -2.57 -8.67 -5.06
CA SER A 133 -3.54 -9.25 -6.01
C SER A 133 -4.58 -10.15 -5.34
N LEU A 134 -4.31 -10.65 -4.12
CA LEU A 134 -5.21 -11.50 -3.36
C LEU A 134 -6.29 -10.72 -2.59
N LEU A 135 -6.08 -9.42 -2.35
CA LEU A 135 -6.95 -8.62 -1.48
C LEU A 135 -8.36 -8.45 -2.03
N GLN A 136 -8.49 -8.03 -3.29
CA GLN A 136 -9.80 -7.79 -3.91
C GLN A 136 -10.58 -9.09 -4.14
N PRO A 137 -10.00 -10.20 -4.63
CA PRO A 137 -10.68 -11.49 -4.70
C PRO A 137 -11.29 -11.94 -3.37
N VAL A 138 -10.58 -11.76 -2.25
CA VAL A 138 -11.11 -12.05 -0.92
C VAL A 138 -12.24 -11.08 -0.57
N MET A 139 -12.05 -9.77 -0.77
CA MET A 139 -13.08 -8.78 -0.46
C MET A 139 -14.37 -9.00 -1.25
N ASN A 140 -14.27 -9.41 -2.52
CA ASN A 140 -15.40 -9.68 -3.39
C ASN A 140 -16.29 -10.84 -2.91
N LEU A 141 -15.81 -11.69 -1.99
CA LEU A 141 -16.64 -12.70 -1.34
C LEU A 141 -17.66 -12.06 -0.38
N TYR A 142 -17.29 -10.94 0.25
CA TYR A 142 -18.05 -10.28 1.32
C TYR A 142 -18.78 -9.02 0.85
N VAL A 143 -18.16 -8.21 0.00
CA VAL A 143 -18.69 -6.93 -0.46
C VAL A 143 -18.82 -6.95 -1.99
N LYS A 144 -20.05 -7.10 -2.48
CA LYS A 144 -20.32 -7.22 -3.92
C LYS A 144 -20.33 -5.87 -4.65
N GLY A 145 -20.01 -5.88 -5.94
CA GLY A 145 -20.16 -4.73 -6.83
C GLY A 145 -19.12 -3.63 -6.62
N LEU A 146 -17.91 -3.95 -6.17
CA LEU A 146 -16.80 -2.99 -6.04
C LEU A 146 -16.16 -2.63 -7.39
N ASP A 147 -16.36 -3.46 -8.41
CA ASP A 147 -16.01 -3.25 -9.82
C ASP A 147 -16.81 -2.13 -10.50
N LYS A 148 -17.91 -1.69 -9.89
CA LYS A 148 -18.84 -0.71 -10.46
C LYS A 148 -18.53 0.74 -10.08
N GLY A 149 -17.42 0.99 -9.40
CA GLY A 149 -17.05 2.30 -8.91
C GLY A 149 -15.56 2.42 -8.66
N LYS A 150 -15.20 3.34 -7.76
CA LYS A 150 -13.82 3.73 -7.47
C LYS A 150 -13.52 3.62 -5.98
N GLY A 151 -12.23 3.47 -5.68
CA GLY A 151 -11.70 3.65 -4.33
C GLY A 151 -11.10 5.03 -4.14
N LEU A 152 -11.52 5.74 -3.10
CA LEU A 152 -10.84 6.95 -2.64
C LEU A 152 -9.78 6.57 -1.62
N TYR A 153 -8.53 6.48 -2.07
CA TYR A 153 -7.38 6.16 -1.23
C TYR A 153 -6.44 7.35 -1.12
N PHE A 154 -6.17 7.77 0.12
CA PHE A 154 -5.17 8.80 0.41
C PHE A 154 -3.79 8.14 0.59
N LEU A 155 -3.03 8.10 -0.51
CA LEU A 155 -1.75 7.42 -0.60
C LEU A 155 -0.62 8.44 -0.73
N PHE A 156 0.48 8.24 0.00
CA PHE A 156 1.57 9.21 0.06
C PHE A 156 2.93 8.53 -0.09
N VAL A 157 3.75 9.07 -0.98
CA VAL A 157 5.20 8.84 -0.92
C VAL A 157 5.82 9.63 0.23
N LYS A 158 7.03 9.21 0.62
CA LYS A 158 7.87 9.91 1.61
C LYS A 158 9.23 10.19 1.00
N SER A 159 10.02 11.00 1.72
CA SER A 159 11.40 11.28 1.35
C SER A 159 12.22 9.99 1.19
N GLU A 160 13.22 10.08 0.33
CA GLU A 160 14.16 9.02 0.00
C GLU A 160 15.56 9.57 0.19
N THR A 161 16.49 8.71 0.58
CA THR A 161 17.90 9.04 0.68
C THR A 161 18.72 8.05 -0.14
N ARG A 162 19.99 8.38 -0.39
CA ARG A 162 20.96 7.43 -0.93
C ARG A 162 21.96 7.07 0.15
N THR A 163 22.29 5.79 0.24
CA THR A 163 23.40 5.33 1.08
C THR A 163 24.73 5.80 0.49
N PRO A 164 25.85 5.78 1.24
CA PRO A 164 27.15 6.17 0.70
C PRO A 164 27.57 5.39 -0.55
N GLY A 165 27.19 4.11 -0.65
CA GLY A 165 27.38 3.26 -1.83
C GLY A 165 26.38 3.52 -2.96
N GLY A 166 25.47 4.47 -2.85
CA GLY A 166 24.53 4.89 -3.90
C GLY A 166 23.20 4.14 -3.96
N LEU A 167 22.95 3.14 -3.11
CA LEU A 167 21.64 2.45 -3.05
C LEU A 167 20.57 3.39 -2.50
N LEU A 168 19.34 3.27 -3.01
CA LEU A 168 18.20 4.00 -2.47
C LEU A 168 17.82 3.44 -1.09
N ALA A 169 17.45 4.33 -0.17
CA ALA A 169 16.87 4.00 1.13
C ALA A 169 15.56 4.76 1.30
N ARG A 170 14.44 4.03 1.37
CA ARG A 170 13.09 4.62 1.41
C ARG A 170 12.04 3.68 2.00
N PRO A 171 10.89 4.18 2.48
CA PRO A 171 9.84 3.31 3.01
C PRO A 171 9.30 2.36 1.94
N VAL A 172 8.89 1.16 2.35
CA VAL A 172 8.39 0.12 1.42
C VAL A 172 7.25 0.59 0.52
N LEU A 173 6.34 1.42 1.05
CA LEU A 173 5.23 1.96 0.26
C LEU A 173 5.70 3.01 -0.75
N THR A 174 6.68 3.83 -0.41
CA THR A 174 7.31 4.74 -1.37
C THR A 174 7.95 3.96 -2.52
N SER A 175 8.69 2.89 -2.21
CA SER A 175 9.27 1.99 -3.20
C SER A 175 8.18 1.39 -4.11
N TYR A 176 7.09 0.88 -3.51
CA TYR A 176 5.98 0.30 -4.25
C TYR A 176 5.28 1.33 -5.16
N TYR A 177 4.89 2.50 -4.66
CA TYR A 177 4.20 3.51 -5.48
C TYR A 177 5.04 4.00 -6.66
N LYS A 178 6.37 4.05 -6.50
CA LYS A 178 7.30 4.44 -7.58
C LYS A 178 7.71 3.28 -8.50
N SER A 179 7.31 2.05 -8.18
CA SER A 179 7.55 0.88 -9.02
C SER A 179 6.63 0.85 -10.23
N ASP A 180 7.03 0.11 -11.26
CA ASP A 180 6.21 -0.07 -12.47
C ASP A 180 4.96 -0.93 -12.17
N HIS A 181 5.03 -1.82 -11.18
CA HIS A 181 3.86 -2.56 -10.67
C HIS A 181 2.72 -1.65 -10.23
N PHE A 182 3.00 -0.44 -9.77
CA PHE A 182 1.99 0.56 -9.42
C PHE A 182 1.71 1.55 -10.54
N LYS A 183 2.76 2.16 -11.11
CA LYS A 183 2.61 3.25 -12.11
C LYS A 183 1.99 2.77 -13.41
N THR A 184 2.39 1.59 -13.88
CA THR A 184 1.93 0.97 -15.13
C THR A 184 1.08 -0.27 -14.86
N ARG A 185 0.37 -0.28 -13.73
CA ARG A 185 -0.53 -1.38 -13.37
C ARG A 185 -1.56 -1.58 -14.49
N PRO A 186 -1.86 -2.84 -14.89
CA PRO A 186 -2.90 -3.10 -15.87
C PRO A 186 -4.25 -2.61 -15.35
N TYR A 187 -5.16 -2.33 -16.27
CA TYR A 187 -6.54 -2.02 -15.89
C TYR A 187 -7.12 -3.19 -15.07
N ASP A 188 -7.69 -2.84 -13.92
CA ASP A 188 -8.35 -3.77 -13.02
C ASP A 188 -9.59 -3.07 -12.47
N PRO A 189 -10.82 -3.53 -12.80
CA PRO A 189 -12.05 -2.85 -12.40
C PRO A 189 -12.18 -2.74 -10.87
N TYR A 190 -11.56 -3.66 -10.12
CA TYR A 190 -11.56 -3.61 -8.67
C TYR A 190 -10.56 -2.62 -8.08
N ASN A 191 -9.60 -2.11 -8.86
CA ASN A 191 -8.52 -1.23 -8.38
C ASN A 191 -8.46 0.10 -9.15
N VAL A 192 -9.62 0.64 -9.51
CA VAL A 192 -9.76 2.00 -10.06
C VAL A 192 -9.79 2.99 -8.90
N TYR A 193 -8.82 3.90 -8.85
CA TYR A 193 -8.71 4.93 -7.81
C TYR A 193 -9.15 6.30 -8.33
N THR A 194 -9.64 7.15 -7.43
CA THR A 194 -9.90 8.57 -7.73
C THR A 194 -8.61 9.37 -7.90
N SER A 195 -7.59 9.03 -7.10
CA SER A 195 -6.32 9.74 -7.04
C SER A 195 -5.43 9.41 -8.25
N PRO A 196 -5.00 10.42 -9.04
CA PRO A 196 -4.03 10.20 -10.11
C PRO A 196 -2.65 9.86 -9.54
N ASN A 197 -1.84 9.13 -10.32
CA ASN A 197 -0.50 8.70 -9.90
C ASN A 197 0.39 9.91 -9.58
N GLU A 198 0.27 11.00 -10.35
CA GLU A 198 1.00 12.25 -10.18
C GLU A 198 0.75 12.87 -8.80
N ALA A 199 -0.49 12.83 -8.30
CA ALA A 199 -0.82 13.32 -6.96
C ALA A 199 -0.24 12.43 -5.86
N ILE A 200 -0.28 11.10 -6.04
CA ILE A 200 0.27 10.13 -5.09
C ILE A 200 1.81 10.23 -5.00
N LEU A 201 2.45 10.50 -6.14
CA LEU A 201 3.91 10.57 -6.29
C LEU A 201 4.51 11.93 -5.96
N CYS A 202 3.68 12.95 -5.72
CA CYS A 202 4.14 14.27 -5.31
C CYS A 202 4.76 14.21 -3.90
N LEU A 203 5.97 14.75 -3.78
CA LEU A 203 6.71 14.79 -2.51
C LEU A 203 6.15 15.82 -1.53
N ASP A 204 5.52 16.88 -2.04
CA ASP A 204 4.85 17.87 -1.20
C ASP A 204 3.53 17.28 -0.67
N SER A 205 3.51 16.98 0.62
CA SER A 205 2.36 16.35 1.27
C SER A 205 1.08 17.22 1.25
N PHE A 206 1.21 18.56 1.23
CA PHE A 206 0.06 19.44 1.12
C PHE A 206 -0.54 19.34 -0.28
N GLN A 207 0.29 19.45 -1.33
CA GLN A 207 -0.17 19.37 -2.72
C GLN A 207 -0.76 17.99 -3.03
N SER A 208 -0.08 16.92 -2.58
CA SER A 208 -0.57 15.55 -2.71
C SER A 208 -1.94 15.37 -2.04
N MET A 209 -2.10 15.80 -0.78
CA MET A 209 -3.37 15.68 -0.05
C MET A 209 -4.48 16.51 -0.69
N TYR A 210 -4.18 17.76 -1.05
CA TYR A 210 -5.14 18.68 -1.65
C TYR A 210 -5.70 18.12 -2.95
N THR A 211 -4.82 17.66 -3.85
CA THR A 211 -5.20 17.14 -5.16
C THR A 211 -5.97 15.83 -5.05
N GLN A 212 -5.55 14.91 -4.16
CA GLN A 212 -6.27 13.66 -3.94
C GLN A 212 -7.68 13.91 -3.37
N MET A 213 -7.81 14.84 -2.42
CA MET A 213 -9.10 15.26 -1.87
C MET A 213 -9.99 15.85 -2.97
N LEU A 214 -9.46 16.76 -3.77
CA LEU A 214 -10.20 17.40 -4.87
C LEU A 214 -10.72 16.37 -5.89
N CYS A 215 -9.88 15.41 -6.30
CA CYS A 215 -10.31 14.32 -7.18
C CYS A 215 -11.39 13.44 -6.53
N GLY A 216 -11.26 13.16 -5.23
CA GLY A 216 -12.26 12.41 -4.46
C GLY A 216 -13.61 13.11 -4.38
N LEU A 217 -13.64 14.45 -4.34
CA LEU A 217 -14.87 15.23 -4.32
C LEU A 217 -15.57 15.24 -5.69
N TYR A 218 -14.82 15.43 -6.79
CA TYR A 218 -15.37 15.38 -8.15
C TYR A 218 -15.99 14.03 -8.52
N GLU A 219 -15.49 12.95 -7.93
CA GLU A 219 -15.89 11.58 -8.22
C GLU A 219 -16.80 11.00 -7.14
N ARG A 220 -17.39 11.85 -6.28
CA ARG A 220 -18.02 11.43 -5.02
C ARG A 220 -19.06 10.32 -5.16
N GLU A 221 -19.84 10.34 -6.24
CA GLU A 221 -20.89 9.36 -6.50
C GLU A 221 -20.33 7.99 -6.93
N LEU A 222 -19.11 7.95 -7.48
CA LEU A 222 -18.47 6.70 -7.86
C LEU A 222 -17.69 6.06 -6.71
N VAL A 223 -17.49 6.76 -5.59
CA VAL A 223 -16.71 6.24 -4.46
C VAL A 223 -17.48 5.16 -3.70
N LEU A 224 -16.97 3.93 -3.75
CA LEU A 224 -17.54 2.77 -3.05
C LEU A 224 -16.78 2.37 -1.80
N ARG A 225 -15.54 2.85 -1.65
CA ARG A 225 -14.66 2.58 -0.52
C ARG A 225 -13.72 3.75 -0.30
N VAL A 226 -13.51 4.11 0.96
CA VAL A 226 -12.65 5.23 1.36
C VAL A 226 -11.55 4.68 2.26
N GLY A 227 -10.30 5.09 2.05
CA GLY A 227 -9.21 4.46 2.78
C GLY A 227 -7.89 5.20 2.80
N ALA A 228 -7.01 4.68 3.62
CA ALA A 228 -5.59 5.00 3.71
C ALA A 228 -4.89 3.77 4.32
N VAL A 229 -3.57 3.68 4.22
CA VAL A 229 -2.84 2.53 4.81
C VAL A 229 -3.12 2.39 6.31
N PHE A 230 -3.16 3.51 7.04
CA PHE A 230 -3.42 3.53 8.48
C PHE A 230 -4.59 4.45 8.79
N ALA A 231 -5.35 4.14 9.85
CA ALA A 231 -6.44 4.97 10.36
C ALA A 231 -6.03 6.43 10.56
N SER A 232 -4.84 6.67 11.12
CA SER A 232 -4.28 8.02 11.31
C SER A 232 -4.13 8.80 9.99
N GLY A 233 -3.85 8.12 8.88
CA GLY A 233 -3.78 8.74 7.56
C GLY A 233 -5.13 9.25 7.07
N LEU A 234 -6.18 8.43 7.23
CA LEU A 234 -7.55 8.81 6.84
C LEU A 234 -8.08 9.93 7.74
N LEU A 235 -7.84 9.87 9.06
CA LEU A 235 -8.22 10.96 9.97
C LEU A 235 -7.52 12.28 9.63
N ARG A 236 -6.26 12.23 9.17
CA ARG A 236 -5.56 13.42 8.66
C ARG A 236 -6.19 13.96 7.38
N ALA A 237 -6.70 13.11 6.49
CA ALA A 237 -7.42 13.55 5.29
C ALA A 237 -8.76 14.21 5.66
N ILE A 238 -9.51 13.64 6.61
CA ILE A 238 -10.76 14.24 7.11
C ILE A 238 -10.47 15.60 7.76
N ARG A 239 -9.41 15.68 8.60
CA ARG A 239 -8.96 16.95 9.19
C ARG A 239 -8.51 17.95 8.13
N PHE A 240 -7.90 17.48 7.05
CA PHE A 240 -7.52 18.35 5.93
C PHE A 240 -8.76 18.96 5.27
N LEU A 241 -9.79 18.17 5.02
CA LEU A 241 -11.06 18.67 4.49
C LEU A 241 -11.69 19.70 5.43
N GLN A 242 -11.74 19.44 6.73
CA GLN A 242 -12.23 20.40 7.74
C GLN A 242 -11.57 21.77 7.63
N LEU A 243 -10.26 21.80 7.38
CA LEU A 243 -9.47 23.03 7.36
C LEU A 243 -9.42 23.72 6.00
N ASN A 244 -9.65 22.99 4.90
CA ASN A 244 -9.38 23.47 3.55
C ASN A 244 -10.59 23.39 2.60
N TRP A 245 -11.77 22.98 3.08
CA TRP A 245 -12.97 22.91 2.24
C TRP A 245 -13.32 24.24 1.53
N PRO A 246 -13.11 25.45 2.10
CA PRO A 246 -13.45 26.68 1.39
C PRO A 246 -12.62 26.87 0.12
N GLN A 247 -11.33 26.51 0.16
CA GLN A 247 -10.45 26.58 -1.00
C GLN A 247 -10.79 25.49 -2.02
N LEU A 248 -11.08 24.27 -1.57
CA LEU A 248 -11.51 23.18 -2.45
C LEU A 248 -12.81 23.52 -3.18
N VAL A 249 -13.79 24.10 -2.48
CA VAL A 249 -15.06 24.58 -3.05
C VAL A 249 -14.83 25.66 -4.10
N GLN A 250 -13.92 26.61 -3.85
CA GLN A 250 -13.60 27.65 -4.82
C GLN A 250 -13.05 27.05 -6.11
N ASP A 251 -12.11 26.11 -6.01
CA ASP A 251 -11.51 25.43 -7.16
C ASP A 251 -12.55 24.62 -7.95
N ILE A 252 -13.48 23.95 -7.26
CA ILE A 252 -14.60 23.23 -7.89
C ILE A 252 -15.53 24.21 -8.60
N ARG A 253 -15.90 25.31 -7.96
CA ARG A 253 -16.83 26.30 -8.51
C ARG A 253 -16.29 26.97 -9.76
N THR A 254 -15.02 27.35 -9.78
CA THR A 254 -14.41 28.05 -10.91
C THR A 254 -13.77 27.12 -11.93
N GLY A 255 -13.56 25.84 -11.60
CA GLY A 255 -12.79 24.91 -12.42
C GLY A 255 -11.31 25.27 -12.53
N THR A 256 -10.76 26.05 -11.59
CA THR A 256 -9.37 26.50 -11.61
C THR A 256 -8.61 25.99 -10.40
N LEU A 257 -7.42 25.42 -10.61
CA LEU A 257 -6.62 24.89 -9.52
C LEU A 257 -6.01 26.01 -8.65
N ASN A 258 -6.04 25.83 -7.34
CA ASN A 258 -5.41 26.71 -6.37
C ASN A 258 -3.93 26.98 -6.71
N ALA A 259 -3.52 28.24 -6.66
CA ALA A 259 -2.15 28.66 -6.95
C ALA A 259 -1.10 28.09 -5.98
N LYS A 260 -1.51 27.60 -4.80
CA LYS A 260 -0.63 26.86 -3.88
C LYS A 260 -0.15 25.53 -4.44
N ILE A 261 -0.83 25.01 -5.46
CA ILE A 261 -0.42 23.80 -6.17
C ILE A 261 0.54 24.20 -7.29
N THR A 262 1.82 24.05 -7.01
CA THR A 262 2.94 24.48 -7.85
C THR A 262 3.58 23.34 -8.63
N ASP A 263 3.38 22.09 -8.22
CA ASP A 263 3.92 20.90 -8.89
C ASP A 263 3.37 20.79 -10.32
N SER A 264 4.26 20.82 -11.31
CA SER A 264 3.89 20.87 -12.72
C SER A 264 3.14 19.62 -13.17
N SER A 265 3.50 18.44 -12.65
CA SER A 265 2.87 17.17 -13.03
C SER A 265 1.44 17.11 -12.49
N ILE A 266 1.22 17.60 -11.27
CA ILE A 266 -0.13 17.76 -10.73
C ILE A 266 -0.93 18.75 -11.56
N ARG A 267 -0.38 19.93 -11.89
CA ARG A 267 -1.11 20.96 -12.65
C ARG A 267 -1.54 20.45 -14.03
N GLU A 268 -0.66 19.74 -14.73
CA GLU A 268 -0.95 19.12 -16.02
C GLU A 268 -2.03 18.03 -15.91
N CYS A 269 -1.94 17.16 -14.91
CA CYS A 269 -2.94 16.12 -14.68
C CYS A 269 -4.31 16.72 -14.33
N MET A 270 -4.34 17.70 -13.44
CA MET A 270 -5.59 18.36 -13.03
C MET A 270 -6.22 19.20 -14.13
N GLY A 271 -5.43 19.73 -15.08
CA GLY A 271 -5.98 20.41 -16.27
C GLY A 271 -6.92 19.53 -17.10
N ARG A 272 -6.82 18.20 -16.98
CA ARG A 272 -7.71 17.23 -17.64
C ARG A 272 -8.93 16.83 -16.81
N ILE A 273 -8.92 17.10 -15.50
CA ILE A 273 -9.94 16.66 -14.53
C ILE A 273 -10.87 17.81 -14.13
N LEU A 274 -10.28 19.01 -13.94
CA LEU A 274 -10.99 20.18 -13.46
C LEU A 274 -12.04 20.65 -14.46
N ARG A 275 -13.21 20.97 -13.91
CA ARG A 275 -14.34 21.55 -14.62
C ARG A 275 -15.15 22.38 -13.64
N PRO A 276 -15.67 23.54 -14.04
CA PRO A 276 -16.57 24.31 -13.17
C PRO A 276 -17.80 23.46 -12.81
N ASP A 277 -18.07 23.29 -11.52
CA ASP A 277 -19.22 22.55 -11.01
C ASP A 277 -19.82 23.28 -9.79
N PRO A 278 -20.63 24.34 -10.01
CA PRO A 278 -21.23 25.12 -8.93
C PRO A 278 -22.15 24.31 -8.03
N ASP A 279 -22.85 23.31 -8.58
CA ASP A 279 -23.77 22.46 -7.82
C ASP A 279 -23.03 21.57 -6.83
N LEU A 280 -21.91 20.96 -7.26
CA LEU A 280 -21.02 20.24 -6.36
C LEU A 280 -20.41 21.16 -5.31
N ALA A 281 -19.97 22.35 -5.71
CA ALA A 281 -19.40 23.33 -4.79
C ALA A 281 -20.41 23.71 -3.70
N ASP A 282 -21.66 24.02 -4.06
CA ASP A 282 -22.72 24.37 -3.12
C ASP A 282 -23.11 23.18 -2.23
N PHE A 283 -23.12 21.96 -2.78
CA PHE A 283 -23.29 20.74 -2.00
C PHE A 283 -22.21 20.61 -0.90
N ILE A 284 -20.93 20.77 -1.25
CA ILE A 284 -19.83 20.66 -0.27
C ILE A 284 -19.89 21.79 0.77
N VAL A 285 -20.31 23.01 0.39
CA VAL A 285 -20.54 24.09 1.36
C VAL A 285 -21.57 23.67 2.39
N ARG A 286 -22.71 23.11 1.97
CA ARG A 286 -23.77 22.67 2.90
C ARG A 286 -23.25 21.62 3.87
N GLU A 287 -22.56 20.60 3.38
CA GLU A 287 -22.09 19.49 4.22
C GLU A 287 -20.94 19.85 5.17
N CYS A 288 -20.05 20.76 4.77
CA CYS A 288 -18.83 21.10 5.50
C CYS A 288 -18.96 22.36 6.38
N SER A 289 -19.97 23.20 6.17
CA SER A 289 -20.19 24.41 6.99
C SER A 289 -20.87 24.13 8.33
N GLU A 290 -21.41 22.93 8.52
CA GLU A 290 -21.97 22.51 9.81
C GLU A 290 -20.87 22.26 10.86
N ASP A 291 -21.16 22.61 12.12
CA ASP A 291 -20.27 22.34 13.25
C ASP A 291 -20.15 20.83 13.55
N LYS A 292 -21.17 20.05 13.20
CA LYS A 292 -21.23 18.60 13.44
C LYS A 292 -20.78 17.84 12.20
N TRP A 293 -19.62 17.20 12.33
CA TRP A 293 -19.01 16.36 11.29
C TRP A 293 -19.31 14.86 11.47
N GLU A 294 -20.26 14.50 12.31
CA GLU A 294 -20.71 13.11 12.44
C GLU A 294 -21.19 12.59 11.08
N ARG A 295 -20.78 11.38 10.71
CA ARG A 295 -21.15 10.71 9.44
C ARG A 295 -20.73 11.45 8.17
N ILE A 296 -19.85 12.45 8.27
CA ILE A 296 -19.44 13.28 7.13
C ILE A 296 -18.97 12.45 5.92
N ILE A 297 -18.33 11.29 6.15
CA ILE A 297 -17.87 10.42 5.07
C ILE A 297 -19.05 9.94 4.23
N THR A 298 -20.12 9.46 4.86
CA THR A 298 -21.31 8.98 4.14
C THR A 298 -22.18 10.11 3.61
N ARG A 299 -22.10 11.32 4.17
CA ARG A 299 -22.77 12.48 3.56
C ARG A 299 -22.08 12.90 2.26
N ILE A 300 -20.76 13.05 2.29
CA ILE A 300 -19.97 13.46 1.12
C ILE A 300 -19.84 12.33 0.10
N TRP A 301 -19.58 11.10 0.53
CA TRP A 301 -19.41 9.92 -0.33
C TRP A 301 -20.50 8.88 -0.03
N PRO A 302 -21.73 9.08 -0.54
CA PRO A 302 -22.92 8.34 -0.10
C PRO A 302 -22.93 6.86 -0.45
N ASN A 303 -22.16 6.46 -1.46
CA ASN A 303 -22.09 5.07 -1.91
C ASN A 303 -20.95 4.28 -1.21
N THR A 304 -20.28 4.88 -0.22
CA THR A 304 -19.20 4.23 0.55
C THR A 304 -19.75 3.03 1.32
N LYS A 305 -19.18 1.84 1.05
CA LYS A 305 -19.58 0.57 1.67
C LYS A 305 -18.75 0.23 2.91
N TYR A 306 -17.47 0.63 2.93
CA TYR A 306 -16.58 0.39 4.05
C TYR A 306 -15.37 1.34 4.04
N LEU A 307 -14.71 1.43 5.20
CA LEU A 307 -13.41 2.08 5.34
C LEU A 307 -12.29 1.05 5.24
N ASP A 308 -11.35 1.27 4.32
CA ASP A 308 -10.18 0.42 4.15
C ASP A 308 -8.96 1.05 4.81
N VAL A 309 -8.80 0.73 6.09
CA VAL A 309 -7.75 1.27 6.97
C VAL A 309 -7.31 0.23 7.99
N ILE A 310 -6.01 0.19 8.29
CA ILE A 310 -5.51 -0.61 9.42
C ILE A 310 -5.99 0.03 10.73
N VAL A 311 -6.79 -0.72 11.50
CA VAL A 311 -7.29 -0.39 12.84
C VAL A 311 -6.86 -1.40 13.90
N THR A 312 -5.97 -2.33 13.57
CA THR A 312 -5.38 -3.28 14.53
C THR A 312 -4.16 -2.70 15.24
N GLY A 313 -3.76 -3.30 16.36
CA GLY A 313 -2.61 -2.85 17.16
C GLY A 313 -2.76 -1.42 17.66
N ALA A 314 -1.71 -0.60 17.54
CA ALA A 314 -1.71 0.79 18.00
C ALA A 314 -2.72 1.70 17.24
N MET A 315 -3.25 1.27 16.10
CA MET A 315 -4.26 2.03 15.36
C MET A 315 -5.68 1.86 15.94
N ALA A 316 -5.91 0.88 16.83
CA ALA A 316 -7.22 0.62 17.43
C ALA A 316 -7.77 1.82 18.22
N GLN A 317 -6.89 2.66 18.76
CA GLN A 317 -7.26 3.89 19.45
C GLN A 317 -8.08 4.87 18.57
N TYR A 318 -8.02 4.73 17.25
CA TYR A 318 -8.72 5.60 16.30
C TYR A 318 -10.10 5.09 15.90
N ILE A 319 -10.51 3.90 16.33
CA ILE A 319 -11.81 3.31 15.97
C ILE A 319 -12.97 4.25 16.34
N PRO A 320 -13.11 4.77 17.59
CA PRO A 320 -14.25 5.62 17.94
C PRO A 320 -14.32 6.90 17.10
N THR A 321 -13.16 7.46 16.73
CA THR A 321 -13.10 8.66 15.89
C THR A 321 -13.48 8.36 14.44
N LEU A 322 -13.10 7.20 13.92
CA LEU A 322 -13.53 6.76 12.59
C LEU A 322 -15.03 6.50 12.55
N ASP A 323 -15.56 5.78 13.55
CA ASP A 323 -16.99 5.48 13.68
C ASP A 323 -17.81 6.77 13.74
N TYR A 324 -17.32 7.80 14.44
CA TYR A 324 -17.95 9.12 14.46
C TYR A 324 -18.04 9.74 13.06
N TYR A 325 -16.97 9.70 12.26
CA TYR A 325 -16.95 10.29 10.92
C TYR A 325 -17.63 9.40 9.85
N SER A 326 -17.72 8.09 10.04
CA SER A 326 -18.40 7.15 9.13
C SER A 326 -19.87 6.92 9.47
N GLY A 327 -20.26 7.07 10.73
CA GLY A 327 -21.59 6.72 11.22
C GLY A 327 -21.72 5.28 11.73
N GLY A 328 -20.62 4.70 12.21
CA GLY A 328 -20.48 3.29 12.58
C GLY A 328 -19.81 2.45 11.49
#